data_AF-A0A7C9DXX9-F1
#
_entry.id   AF-A0A7C9DXX9-F1
#
_cell.length_a   1.000
_cell.length_b   1.000
_cell.length_c   1.000
_cell.angle_alpha   90.00
_cell.angle_beta   90.00
_cell.angle_gamma   90.00
#
_symmetry.space_group_name_H-M   'P 1'
#
loop_
_entity.id
_entity.type
_entity.pdbx_description
1 polymer ?
#
loop_
_entity_poly.entity_id
_entity_poly.type
_entity_poly.pdbx_seq_one_letter_code
_entity_poly.pdbx_strand_id
1 'polypeptide(L)'
;MRFTKSTIAISVVLILELLLALALVKTQAQNSPRDYVAVHNAARAAVGVGPLVWNETVAAHAQQYANQRAVDCQLEHSRGPYGENIAEGYGEDFTGVDGVNLWIQEKSNYDYHSNSCVGGECLHYT
;
A
#
# COMPACT_ATOMS: atom_id res chain seq x y z
N MET A 1 -15.12 -46.91 -7.81
CA MET A 1 -13.90 -46.26 -7.27
C MET A 1 -14.19 -45.89 -5.82
N ARG A 2 -13.65 -46.64 -4.83
CA ARG A 2 -13.91 -46.39 -3.41
C ARG A 2 -12.77 -45.54 -2.84
N PHE A 3 -13.04 -44.25 -2.63
CA PHE A 3 -12.14 -43.42 -1.83
C PHE A 3 -12.27 -43.85 -0.37
N THR A 4 -11.17 -44.23 0.27
CA THR A 4 -11.16 -44.52 1.70
C THR A 4 -11.27 -43.20 2.46
N LYS A 5 -11.95 -43.21 3.62
CA LYS A 5 -12.16 -42.00 4.45
C LYS A 5 -10.83 -41.27 4.73
N SER A 6 -9.73 -42.00 4.85
CA SER A 6 -8.38 -41.45 5.02
C SER A 6 -7.88 -40.62 3.83
N THR A 7 -8.16 -41.02 2.58
CA THR A 7 -7.74 -40.25 1.38
C THR A 7 -8.51 -38.93 1.27
N ILE A 8 -9.79 -38.93 1.66
CA ILE A 8 -10.62 -37.72 1.72
C ILE A 8 -10.08 -36.77 2.81
N ALA A 9 -9.76 -37.30 4.00
CA ALA A 9 -9.23 -36.50 5.10
C ALA A 9 -7.87 -35.85 4.74
N ILE A 10 -6.94 -36.58 4.13
CA ILE A 10 -5.64 -36.03 3.71
C ILE A 10 -5.82 -34.92 2.65
N SER A 11 -6.69 -35.14 1.66
CA SER A 11 -6.96 -34.12 0.63
C SER A 11 -7.56 -32.85 1.23
N VAL A 12 -8.45 -32.97 2.21
CA VAL A 12 -9.04 -31.81 2.91
C VAL A 12 -8.01 -31.03 3.71
N VAL A 13 -7.09 -31.72 4.41
CA VAL A 13 -5.99 -31.07 5.15
C VAL A 13 -5.05 -30.32 4.20
N LEU A 14 -4.66 -30.93 3.08
CA LEU A 14 -3.80 -30.27 2.07
C LEU A 14 -4.48 -29.06 1.42
N ILE A 15 -5.79 -29.13 1.17
CA ILE A 15 -6.56 -27.99 0.65
C ILE A 15 -6.63 -26.87 1.69
N LEU A 16 -6.84 -27.19 2.97
CA LEU A 16 -6.87 -26.19 4.05
C LEU A 16 -5.50 -25.51 4.24
N GLU A 17 -4.41 -26.27 4.20
CA GLU A 17 -3.05 -25.71 4.26
C GLU A 17 -2.74 -24.80 3.07
N LEU A 18 -3.13 -25.21 1.86
CA LEU A 18 -2.96 -24.40 0.66
C LEU A 18 -3.79 -23.10 0.71
N LEU A 19 -5.03 -23.17 1.20
CA LEU A 19 -5.89 -21.99 1.38
C LEU A 19 -5.32 -21.02 2.41
N LEU A 20 -4.76 -21.53 3.52
CA LEU A 20 -4.12 -20.71 4.54
C LEU A 20 -2.84 -20.04 4.01
N ALA A 21 -2.01 -20.77 3.26
CA ALA A 21 -0.83 -20.22 2.61
C ALA A 21 -1.19 -19.12 1.59
N LEU A 22 -2.23 -19.32 0.79
CA LEU A 22 -2.73 -18.31 -0.16
C LEU A 22 -3.22 -17.05 0.55
N ALA A 23 -3.87 -17.16 1.71
CA ALA A 23 -4.31 -16.01 2.50
C ALA A 23 -3.12 -15.20 3.05
N LEU A 24 -2.10 -15.87 3.59
CA LEU A 24 -0.89 -15.22 4.12
C LEU A 24 -0.01 -14.59 3.02
N VAL A 25 -0.04 -15.11 1.79
CA VAL A 25 0.72 -14.53 0.66
C VAL A 25 0.07 -13.23 0.16
N LYS A 26 -1.26 -13.11 0.19
CA LYS A 26 -1.97 -11.90 -0.27
C LYS A 26 -1.64 -10.66 0.56
N THR A 27 -1.49 -10.81 1.87
CA THR A 27 -1.20 -9.69 2.78
C THR A 27 0.23 -9.15 2.66
N GLN A 28 1.18 -9.98 2.22
CA GLN A 28 2.57 -9.58 1.98
C GLN A 28 2.79 -9.01 0.57
N ALA A 29 2.01 -9.44 -0.42
CA ALA A 29 2.21 -9.13 -1.83
C ALA A 29 1.85 -7.70 -2.26
N GLN A 30 1.31 -6.86 -1.38
CA GLN A 30 0.96 -5.46 -1.67
C GLN A 30 1.69 -4.46 -0.74
N ASN A 31 2.63 -4.96 0.06
CA ASN A 31 3.41 -4.18 1.00
C ASN A 31 4.91 -4.23 0.68
N SER A 32 5.29 -4.73 -0.50
CA SER A 32 6.69 -4.79 -0.91
C SER A 32 7.15 -3.45 -1.52
N PRO A 33 8.47 -3.13 -1.48
CA PRO A 33 9.05 -1.98 -2.17
C PRO A 33 8.59 -1.83 -3.63
N ARG A 34 8.46 -2.95 -4.32
CA ARG A 34 8.03 -2.99 -5.73
C ARG A 34 6.60 -2.49 -5.88
N ASP A 35 5.70 -2.85 -4.96
CA ASP A 35 4.29 -2.51 -5.06
C ASP A 35 4.08 -1.01 -4.90
N TYR A 36 4.69 -0.42 -3.87
CA TYR A 36 4.70 1.04 -3.67
C TYR A 36 5.25 1.78 -4.90
N VAL A 37 6.41 1.39 -5.42
CA VAL A 37 7.02 2.07 -6.58
C VAL A 37 6.20 1.88 -7.84
N ALA A 38 5.61 0.70 -8.05
CA ALA A 38 4.81 0.42 -9.25
C ALA A 38 3.57 1.32 -9.33
N VAL A 39 2.82 1.46 -8.23
CA VAL A 39 1.60 2.29 -8.22
C VAL A 39 1.92 3.79 -8.35
N HIS A 40 2.97 4.28 -7.67
CA HIS A 40 3.43 5.65 -7.86
C HIS A 40 3.86 5.92 -9.31
N ASN A 41 4.65 5.02 -9.90
CA ASN A 41 5.15 5.20 -11.26
C ASN A 41 4.05 5.10 -12.31
N ALA A 42 3.03 4.28 -12.09
CA ALA A 42 1.84 4.26 -12.94
C ALA A 42 1.11 5.62 -12.91
N ALA A 43 0.90 6.20 -11.72
CA ALA A 43 0.26 7.52 -11.59
C ALA A 43 1.10 8.65 -12.23
N ARG A 44 2.41 8.64 -12.03
CA ARG A 44 3.34 9.63 -12.61
C ARG A 44 3.40 9.52 -14.13
N ALA A 45 3.49 8.31 -14.68
CA ALA A 45 3.48 8.07 -16.12
C ALA A 45 2.19 8.56 -16.78
N ALA A 46 1.04 8.40 -16.12
CA ALA A 46 -0.26 8.85 -16.63
C ALA A 46 -0.35 10.38 -16.85
N VAL A 47 0.59 11.15 -16.28
CA VAL A 47 0.68 12.61 -16.42
C VAL A 47 2.02 13.08 -16.98
N GLY A 48 2.82 12.16 -17.54
CA GLY A 48 4.09 12.48 -18.20
C GLY A 48 5.24 12.82 -17.24
N VAL A 49 5.12 12.49 -15.96
CA VAL A 49 6.15 12.72 -14.95
C VAL A 49 7.08 11.48 -14.85
N GLY A 50 8.40 11.71 -14.76
CA GLY A 50 9.41 10.64 -14.73
C GLY A 50 9.31 9.73 -13.48
N PRO A 51 9.78 8.46 -13.56
CA PRO A 51 9.59 7.48 -12.51
C PRO A 51 10.46 7.74 -11.26
N LEU A 52 10.01 7.21 -10.13
CA LEU A 52 10.73 7.10 -8.87
C LEU A 52 11.45 5.75 -8.77
N VAL A 53 12.46 5.70 -7.91
CA VAL A 53 13.18 4.49 -7.50
C VAL A 53 13.11 4.34 -5.99
N TRP A 54 13.09 3.09 -5.51
CA TRP A 54 13.09 2.82 -4.07
C TRP A 54 14.41 3.24 -3.42
N ASN A 55 14.33 3.78 -2.20
CA ASN A 55 15.49 4.14 -1.40
C ASN A 55 15.36 3.53 0.00
N GLU A 56 16.28 2.64 0.35
CA GLU A 56 16.21 1.91 1.62
C GLU A 56 16.35 2.81 2.85
N THR A 57 17.05 3.94 2.74
CA THR A 57 17.18 4.90 3.85
C THR A 57 15.86 5.61 4.12
N VAL A 58 15.14 6.03 3.07
CA VAL A 58 13.81 6.65 3.20
C VAL A 58 12.79 5.64 3.70
N ALA A 59 12.83 4.40 3.19
CA ALA A 59 11.96 3.32 3.64
C ALA A 59 12.14 2.99 5.13
N ALA A 60 13.40 2.89 5.59
CA ALA A 60 13.70 2.66 7.00
C ALA A 60 13.18 3.81 7.89
N HIS A 61 13.33 5.06 7.43
CA HIS A 61 12.78 6.22 8.14
C HIS A 61 11.24 6.16 8.23
N ALA A 62 10.56 5.91 7.11
CA ALA A 62 9.11 5.80 7.05
C ALA A 62 8.58 4.67 7.93
N GLN A 63 9.20 3.49 7.91
CA GLN A 63 8.82 2.36 8.75
C GLN A 63 9.01 2.67 10.24
N GLN A 64 10.13 3.30 10.61
CA GLN A 64 10.37 3.72 12.00
C GLN A 64 9.32 4.72 12.47
N TYR A 65 8.91 5.67 11.61
CA TYR A 65 7.89 6.65 11.95
C TYR A 65 6.49 6.02 12.05
N ALA A 66 6.12 5.18 11.09
CA ALA A 66 4.86 4.42 11.14
C ALA A 66 4.76 3.57 12.42
N ASN A 67 5.84 2.92 12.85
CA ASN A 67 5.87 2.16 14.10
C ASN A 67 5.67 3.05 15.34
N GLN A 68 6.10 4.31 15.32
CA GLN A 68 5.85 5.27 16.41
C GLN A 68 4.36 5.67 16.46
N ARG A 69 3.75 5.89 15.29
CA ARG A 69 2.33 6.28 15.17
C ARG A 69 1.35 5.12 15.30
N ALA A 70 1.78 3.88 15.13
CA ALA A 70 0.92 2.72 15.32
C ALA A 70 0.30 2.63 16.74
N VAL A 71 0.83 3.38 17.71
CA VAL A 71 0.31 3.44 19.08
C VAL A 71 -0.96 4.30 19.19
N ASP A 72 -1.06 5.38 18.43
CA ASP A 72 -2.13 6.39 18.52
C ASP A 72 -2.90 6.61 17.21
N CYS A 73 -2.40 6.05 16.11
CA CYS A 73 -2.85 6.20 14.73
C CYS A 73 -3.02 7.65 14.26
N GLN A 74 -2.35 8.62 14.91
CA GLN A 74 -2.52 10.01 14.50
C GLN A 74 -1.81 10.31 13.18
N LEU A 75 -2.53 10.99 12.28
CA LEU A 75 -2.00 11.52 11.01
C LEU A 75 -1.19 12.81 11.23
N GLU A 76 -0.16 12.72 12.08
CA GLU A 76 0.77 13.83 12.33
C GLU A 76 2.04 13.65 11.51
N HIS A 77 2.50 14.71 10.85
CA HIS A 77 3.74 14.68 10.09
C HIS A 77 4.98 14.56 10.97
N SER A 78 5.99 13.81 10.51
CA SER A 78 7.25 13.58 11.23
C SER A 78 8.11 14.83 11.38
N ARG A 79 7.92 15.81 10.48
CA ARG A 79 8.82 16.98 10.31
C ARG A 79 10.27 16.55 10.05
N GLY A 80 10.45 15.37 9.47
CA GLY A 80 11.73 14.83 9.06
C GLY A 80 12.31 15.54 7.82
N PRO A 81 13.46 15.08 7.32
CA PRO A 81 14.16 15.72 6.20
C PRO A 81 13.58 15.37 4.82
N TYR A 82 12.53 14.55 4.74
CA TYR A 82 11.94 14.06 3.48
C TYR A 82 10.53 14.62 3.28
N GLY A 83 10.07 14.67 2.03
CA GLY A 83 8.64 14.81 1.75
C GLY A 83 7.87 13.59 2.28
N GLU A 84 6.62 13.78 2.69
CA GLU A 84 5.87 12.77 3.44
C GLU A 84 4.38 12.82 3.11
N ASN A 85 3.83 11.64 2.83
CA ASN A 85 2.40 11.38 2.88
C ASN A 85 2.13 10.35 3.97
N ILE A 86 0.98 10.47 4.65
CA ILE A 86 0.54 9.53 5.68
C ILE A 86 -0.85 9.03 5.31
N ALA A 87 -1.09 7.75 5.57
CA ALA A 87 -2.41 7.14 5.43
C ALA A 87 -2.68 6.28 6.65
N GLU A 88 -3.94 6.28 7.09
CA GLU A 88 -4.49 5.35 8.06
C GLU A 88 -5.61 4.58 7.37
N GLY A 89 -5.70 3.29 7.67
CA GLY A 89 -6.82 2.45 7.26
C GLY A 89 -7.13 1.42 8.33
N TYR A 90 -8.34 0.88 8.29
CA TYR A 90 -8.82 -0.12 9.24
C TYR A 90 -8.93 -1.50 8.59
N GLY A 91 -8.68 -2.53 9.39
CA GLY A 91 -8.79 -3.93 8.97
C GLY A 91 -7.45 -4.54 8.54
N GLU A 92 -7.37 -5.87 8.59
CA GLU A 92 -6.15 -6.63 8.26
C GLU A 92 -5.80 -6.58 6.76
N ASP A 93 -6.72 -6.11 5.94
CA ASP A 93 -6.58 -6.04 4.49
C ASP A 93 -6.09 -4.67 3.98
N PHE A 94 -5.87 -3.67 4.85
CA PHE A 94 -5.36 -2.37 4.40
C PHE A 94 -3.87 -2.47 4.05
N THR A 95 -3.55 -2.21 2.78
CA THR A 95 -2.20 -2.35 2.24
C THR A 95 -1.55 -1.01 1.95
N GLY A 96 -0.23 -1.03 1.78
CA GLY A 96 0.54 0.09 1.28
C GLY A 96 0.04 0.62 -0.06
N VAL A 97 -0.36 -0.27 -0.96
CA VAL A 97 -0.97 0.10 -2.25
C VAL A 97 -2.29 0.84 -2.05
N ASP A 98 -3.12 0.44 -1.08
CA ASP A 98 -4.35 1.17 -0.76
C ASP A 98 -4.06 2.58 -0.27
N GLY A 99 -3.07 2.75 0.62
CA GLY A 99 -2.60 4.06 1.06
C GLY A 99 -2.15 4.96 -0.11
N VAL A 100 -1.38 4.43 -1.05
CA VAL A 100 -0.98 5.22 -2.23
C VAL A 100 -2.17 5.54 -3.14
N ASN A 101 -3.11 4.61 -3.30
CA ASN A 101 -4.32 4.85 -4.08
C ASN A 101 -5.22 5.91 -3.44
N LEU A 102 -5.26 6.03 -2.11
CA LEU A 102 -5.95 7.13 -1.43
C LEU A 102 -5.34 8.48 -1.81
N TRP A 103 -4.00 8.59 -1.80
CA TRP A 103 -3.31 9.81 -2.21
C TRP A 103 -3.55 10.15 -3.70
N ILE A 104 -3.53 9.14 -4.57
CA ILE A 104 -3.77 9.32 -6.01
C ILE A 104 -5.20 9.80 -6.29
N GLN A 105 -6.19 9.41 -5.49
CA GLN A 105 -7.59 9.81 -5.68
C GLN A 105 -7.80 11.32 -5.58
N GLU A 106 -6.95 12.04 -4.85
CA GLU A 106 -7.01 13.50 -4.78
C GLU A 106 -6.69 14.19 -6.12
N LYS A 107 -6.24 13.43 -7.14
CA LYS A 107 -6.09 13.90 -8.53
C LYS A 107 -7.31 14.66 -9.04
N SER A 108 -8.53 14.28 -8.65
CA SER A 108 -9.75 15.00 -9.07
C SER A 108 -9.80 16.46 -8.59
N ASN A 109 -9.03 16.79 -7.55
CA ASN A 109 -8.96 18.11 -6.95
C ASN A 109 -7.78 18.93 -7.49
N TYR A 110 -6.94 18.38 -8.37
CA TYR A 110 -5.77 19.06 -8.91
C TYR A 110 -5.98 19.51 -10.36
N ASP A 111 -5.74 20.79 -10.64
CA ASP A 111 -5.72 21.33 -12.00
C ASP A 111 -4.28 21.53 -12.48
N TYR A 112 -3.91 20.80 -13.54
CA TYR A 112 -2.57 20.85 -14.13
C TYR A 112 -2.32 22.16 -14.89
N HIS A 113 -3.36 22.86 -15.36
CA HIS A 113 -3.17 24.12 -16.07
C HIS A 113 -2.74 25.24 -15.12
N SER A 114 -3.42 25.36 -13.97
CA SER A 114 -3.06 26.31 -12.91
C SER A 114 -2.02 25.78 -11.92
N ASN A 115 -1.66 24.50 -12.00
CA ASN A 115 -0.72 23.83 -11.10
C ASN A 115 -1.10 24.01 -9.62
N SER A 116 -2.40 23.86 -9.32
CA SER A 116 -2.99 24.19 -8.00
C SER A 116 -4.14 23.25 -7.63
N CYS A 117 -4.42 23.10 -6.33
CA CYS A 117 -5.65 22.45 -5.87
C CYS A 117 -6.87 23.37 -6.14
N VAL A 118 -7.92 22.85 -6.77
CA VAL A 118 -9.11 23.61 -7.18
C VAL A 118 -10.43 23.12 -6.56
N GLY A 119 -10.43 21.98 -5.85
CA GLY A 119 -11.67 21.31 -5.42
C GLY A 119 -11.65 20.66 -4.04
N GLY A 120 -10.58 20.85 -3.26
CA GLY A 120 -10.40 20.18 -1.97
C GLY A 120 -8.91 19.98 -1.67
N GLU A 121 -8.62 19.02 -0.79
CA GLU A 121 -7.25 18.61 -0.52
C GLU A 121 -6.67 17.86 -1.72
N CYS A 122 -5.43 18.20 -2.06
CA CYS A 122 -4.65 17.53 -3.09
C CYS A 122 -3.17 17.38 -2.73
N LEU A 123 -2.83 17.64 -1.47
CA LEU A 123 -1.44 17.70 -1.01
C LEU A 123 -0.77 16.33 -0.99
N HIS A 124 -1.54 15.24 -0.90
CA HIS A 124 -0.96 13.91 -1.04
C HIS A 124 -0.73 13.54 -2.51
N TYR A 125 -1.54 14.09 -3.43
CA TYR A 125 -1.38 13.86 -4.87
C TYR A 125 -0.15 14.54 -5.48
N THR A 126 0.21 15.73 -4.98
CA THR A 126 1.22 16.63 -5.57
C THR A 126 2.67 16.26 -5.30
#